data_AF-A0A542Q343-F1
#
_entry.id   AF-A0A542Q343-F1
#
_cell.length_a   1.000
_cell.length_b   1.000
_cell.length_c   1.000
_cell.angle_alpha   90.00
_cell.angle_beta   90.00
_cell.angle_gamma   90.00
#
_symmetry.space_group_name_H-M   'P 1'
#
loop_
_entity.id
_entity.type
_entity.pdbx_description
1 polymer ?
#
loop_
_entity_poly.entity_id
_entity_poly.type
_entity_poly.pdbx_seq_one_letter_code
_entity_poly.pdbx_strand_id
1 'polypeptide(L)'
;MFEYVGGLFDRAQPATFALVCSALLHYAVLATRSETAQALWQLSRRQRRLTVRAAFVLLGLCATVALIPFSLFGAGVALILTASVRLASPRKQGWTVPELDVHILTEVFFHSTALVGTALGINFIALGHYSDLQNGQRVTITLTLLIGSVVAVNKSTTRTRKLCTEITKGVSGVRRHMESLHSVRELNKNSERLPDKRQECHEKIDDLSRALDTRLNTGYRQLGTRVLPVDTFKTLMTDLHTAADEADRENLSWSQASPLLDEIRAACAKHVDEMA
;
A
#
# COMPACT_ATOMS: atom_id res chain seq x y z
N MET A 1 -0.56 18.09 -50.54
CA MET A 1 -1.49 16.99 -50.19
C MET A 1 -1.39 16.52 -48.73
N PHE A 2 -0.49 17.09 -47.89
CA PHE A 2 -0.42 16.79 -46.45
C PHE A 2 -1.08 17.87 -45.55
N GLU A 3 -1.49 19.02 -46.09
CA GLU A 3 -2.16 20.08 -45.31
C GLU A 3 -3.66 19.81 -45.04
N TYR A 4 -4.30 18.91 -45.78
CA TYR A 4 -5.74 18.63 -45.62
C TYR A 4 -6.06 17.60 -44.51
N VAL A 5 -5.05 16.90 -43.97
CA VAL A 5 -5.23 15.90 -42.90
C VAL A 5 -5.15 16.56 -41.50
N GLY A 6 -4.50 17.71 -41.37
CA GLY A 6 -4.38 18.42 -40.10
C GLY A 6 -5.71 19.03 -39.59
N GLY A 7 -6.55 19.54 -40.50
CA GLY A 7 -7.81 20.21 -40.12
C GLY A 7 -8.92 19.29 -39.63
N LEU A 8 -8.87 17.99 -39.95
CA LEU A 8 -9.85 16.99 -39.48
C LEU A 8 -9.51 16.45 -38.09
N PHE A 9 -8.26 16.57 -37.65
CA PHE A 9 -7.81 16.10 -36.33
C PHE A 9 -8.17 17.07 -35.19
N ASP A 10 -8.25 18.37 -35.47
CA ASP A 10 -8.48 19.40 -34.44
C ASP A 10 -9.94 19.44 -33.92
N ARG A 11 -10.91 18.93 -34.68
CA ARG A 11 -12.34 18.89 -34.26
C ARG A 11 -12.79 17.57 -33.66
N ALA A 12 -11.99 16.50 -33.78
CA ALA A 12 -12.35 15.16 -33.28
C ALA A 12 -11.90 14.89 -31.83
N GLN A 13 -10.99 15.70 -31.27
CA GLN A 13 -10.40 15.48 -29.95
C GLN A 13 -11.38 15.52 -28.75
N PRO A 14 -12.35 16.46 -28.63
CA PRO A 14 -13.19 16.50 -27.44
C PRO A 14 -14.25 15.38 -27.43
N ALA A 15 -14.77 15.00 -28.60
CA ALA A 15 -15.78 13.95 -28.72
C ALA A 15 -15.19 12.56 -28.48
N THR A 16 -13.99 12.29 -28.97
CA THR A 16 -13.28 11.02 -28.73
C THR A 16 -12.85 10.89 -27.27
N PHE A 17 -12.37 11.98 -26.65
CA PHE A 17 -12.05 11.99 -25.21
C PHE A 17 -13.30 11.75 -24.34
N ALA A 18 -14.41 12.43 -24.64
CA ALA A 18 -15.67 12.22 -23.94
C ALA A 18 -16.21 10.79 -24.12
N LEU A 19 -16.04 10.19 -25.31
CA LEU A 19 -16.43 8.80 -25.58
C LEU A 19 -15.55 7.80 -24.83
N VAL A 20 -14.23 8.02 -24.75
CA VAL A 20 -13.32 7.15 -23.99
C VAL A 20 -13.59 7.27 -22.49
N CYS A 21 -13.79 8.49 -21.96
CA CYS A 21 -14.17 8.68 -20.56
C CYS A 21 -15.53 8.08 -20.24
N SER A 22 -16.53 8.27 -21.11
CA SER A 22 -17.87 7.68 -20.99
C SER A 22 -17.82 6.15 -21.06
N ALA A 23 -17.03 5.58 -21.97
CA ALA A 23 -16.84 4.15 -22.13
C ALA A 23 -16.09 3.55 -20.93
N LEU A 24 -15.07 4.22 -20.39
CA LEU A 24 -14.37 3.79 -19.18
C LEU A 24 -15.30 3.85 -17.95
N LEU A 25 -16.15 4.87 -17.84
CA LEU A 25 -17.17 4.96 -16.78
C LEU A 25 -18.23 3.87 -16.93
N HIS A 26 -18.78 3.67 -18.13
CA HIS A 26 -19.78 2.64 -18.40
C HIS A 26 -19.22 1.24 -18.22
N TYR A 27 -17.97 1.00 -18.62
CA TYR A 27 -17.32 -0.29 -18.45
C TYR A 27 -16.98 -0.56 -16.99
N ALA A 28 -16.54 0.45 -16.22
CA ALA A 28 -16.37 0.33 -14.77
C ALA A 28 -17.70 0.00 -14.07
N VAL A 29 -18.82 0.58 -14.53
CA VAL A 29 -20.17 0.29 -14.03
C VAL A 29 -20.65 -1.10 -14.49
N LEU A 30 -20.40 -1.52 -15.72
CA LEU A 30 -20.80 -2.84 -16.25
C LEU A 30 -19.96 -3.98 -15.66
N ALA A 31 -18.67 -3.75 -15.39
CA ALA A 31 -17.82 -4.70 -14.67
C ALA A 31 -18.34 -4.98 -13.24
N THR A 32 -19.10 -4.04 -12.64
CA THR A 32 -19.78 -4.30 -11.37
C THR A 32 -21.10 -5.09 -11.50
N ARG A 33 -21.65 -5.24 -12.71
CA ARG A 33 -22.97 -5.88 -12.97
C ARG A 33 -22.94 -7.21 -13.72
N SER A 34 -21.85 -7.59 -14.39
CA SER A 34 -21.82 -8.81 -15.23
C SER A 34 -21.72 -10.12 -14.44
N GLU A 35 -22.09 -11.26 -15.04
CA GLU A 35 -22.00 -12.63 -14.50
C GLU A 35 -20.59 -13.03 -13.99
N THR A 36 -19.54 -12.33 -14.43
CA THR A 36 -18.20 -12.45 -13.82
C THR A 36 -18.16 -12.03 -12.35
N ALA A 37 -19.06 -11.15 -11.91
CA ALA A 37 -19.24 -10.80 -10.51
C ALA A 37 -19.70 -12.00 -9.67
N GLN A 38 -20.51 -12.91 -10.24
CA GLN A 38 -20.92 -14.15 -9.56
C GLN A 38 -19.77 -15.16 -9.48
N ALA A 39 -18.97 -15.32 -10.54
CA ALA A 39 -17.75 -16.14 -10.50
C ALA A 39 -16.67 -15.57 -9.54
N LEU A 40 -16.52 -14.25 -9.49
CA LEU A 40 -15.68 -13.53 -8.51
C LEU A 40 -16.20 -13.59 -7.08
N TRP A 41 -17.50 -13.85 -6.89
CA TRP A 41 -18.12 -14.04 -5.59
C TRP A 41 -17.79 -15.40 -4.96
N GLN A 42 -17.44 -16.41 -5.76
CA GLN A 42 -16.98 -17.71 -5.28
C GLN A 42 -15.48 -17.76 -4.97
N LEU A 43 -14.69 -16.84 -5.54
CA LEU A 43 -13.29 -16.68 -5.18
C LEU A 43 -13.17 -16.17 -3.74
N SER A 44 -12.16 -16.65 -3.02
CA SER A 44 -11.86 -16.17 -1.66
C SER A 44 -11.79 -14.63 -1.64
N ARG A 45 -12.28 -13.98 -0.57
CA ARG A 45 -12.28 -12.50 -0.44
C ARG A 45 -10.90 -11.89 -0.78
N ARG A 46 -9.83 -12.61 -0.45
CA ARG A 46 -8.43 -12.35 -0.82
C ARG A 46 -8.22 -12.24 -2.34
N GLN A 47 -8.63 -13.26 -3.09
CA GLN A 47 -8.52 -13.28 -4.56
C GLN A 47 -9.37 -12.20 -5.22
N ARG A 48 -10.60 -11.97 -4.74
CA ARG A 48 -11.48 -10.93 -5.32
C ARG A 48 -10.88 -9.52 -5.25
N ARG A 49 -10.18 -9.18 -4.17
CA ARG A 49 -9.52 -7.87 -4.06
C ARG A 49 -8.30 -7.75 -4.95
N LEU A 50 -7.54 -8.82 -5.08
CA LEU A 50 -6.40 -8.88 -5.98
C LEU A 50 -6.83 -8.72 -7.44
N THR A 51 -7.85 -9.46 -7.87
CA THR A 51 -8.36 -9.43 -9.24
C THR A 51 -8.93 -8.07 -9.61
N VAL A 52 -9.73 -7.44 -8.73
CA VAL A 52 -10.27 -6.09 -9.00
C VAL A 52 -9.14 -5.05 -9.14
N ARG A 53 -8.11 -5.12 -8.29
CA ARG A 53 -6.99 -4.16 -8.35
C ARG A 53 -6.11 -4.41 -9.58
N ALA A 54 -5.83 -5.67 -9.90
CA ALA A 54 -5.11 -6.04 -11.12
C ALA A 54 -5.87 -5.61 -12.37
N ALA A 55 -7.20 -5.82 -12.39
CA ALA A 55 -8.06 -5.37 -13.47
C ALA A 55 -7.99 -3.86 -13.67
N PHE A 56 -7.99 -3.06 -12.60
CA PHE A 56 -7.86 -1.60 -12.72
C PHE A 56 -6.52 -1.17 -13.33
N VAL A 57 -5.41 -1.82 -12.94
CA VAL A 57 -4.09 -1.58 -13.54
C VAL A 57 -4.07 -1.99 -15.01
N LEU A 58 -4.58 -3.18 -15.34
CA LEU A 58 -4.69 -3.68 -16.70
C LEU A 58 -5.54 -2.75 -17.58
N LEU A 59 -6.69 -2.29 -17.08
CA LEU A 59 -7.54 -1.34 -17.79
C LEU A 59 -6.82 -0.02 -18.06
N GLY A 60 -6.11 0.52 -17.08
CA GLY A 60 -5.27 1.71 -17.26
C GLY A 60 -4.18 1.52 -18.32
N LEU A 61 -3.50 0.37 -18.31
CA LEU A 61 -2.50 0.01 -19.31
C LEU A 61 -3.11 -0.13 -20.71
N CYS A 62 -4.23 -0.84 -20.83
CA CYS A 62 -4.95 -1.01 -22.10
C CYS A 62 -5.41 0.33 -22.67
N ALA A 63 -6.00 1.20 -21.83
CA ALA A 63 -6.41 2.54 -22.24
C ALA A 63 -5.22 3.37 -22.72
N THR A 64 -4.08 3.27 -22.03
CA THR A 64 -2.84 3.95 -22.43
C THR A 64 -2.35 3.46 -23.78
N VAL A 65 -2.24 2.14 -23.98
CA VAL A 65 -1.80 1.53 -25.25
C VAL A 65 -2.72 1.92 -26.40
N ALA A 66 -4.02 1.95 -26.16
CA ALA A 66 -5.00 2.39 -27.15
C ALA A 66 -4.87 3.88 -27.51
N LEU A 67 -4.44 4.74 -26.59
CA LEU A 67 -4.29 6.19 -26.81
C LEU A 67 -2.96 6.59 -27.46
N ILE A 68 -1.89 5.82 -27.28
CA ILE A 68 -0.57 6.09 -27.86
C ILE A 68 -0.60 6.46 -29.36
N PRO A 69 -1.31 5.73 -30.25
CA PRO A 69 -1.35 6.07 -31.67
C PRO A 69 -2.11 7.37 -31.99
N PHE A 70 -2.96 7.86 -31.09
CA PHE A 70 -3.79 9.05 -31.31
C PHE A 70 -3.23 10.30 -30.63
N SER A 71 -2.74 10.17 -29.39
CA SER A 71 -2.21 11.29 -28.61
C SER A 71 -1.35 10.79 -27.45
N LEU A 72 -0.03 11.00 -27.54
CA LEU A 72 0.89 10.76 -26.42
C LEU A 72 0.52 11.60 -25.19
N PHE A 73 0.12 12.85 -25.40
CA PHE A 73 -0.33 13.72 -24.31
C PHE A 73 -1.54 13.12 -23.58
N GLY A 74 -2.57 12.70 -24.32
CA GLY A 74 -3.76 12.05 -23.75
C GLY A 74 -3.45 10.76 -23.02
N ALA A 75 -2.58 9.91 -23.58
CA ALA A 75 -2.09 8.70 -22.92
C ALA A 75 -1.37 9.02 -21.60
N GLY A 76 -0.55 10.07 -21.58
CA GLY A 76 0.16 10.51 -20.39
C GLY A 76 -0.76 11.02 -19.29
N VAL A 77 -1.76 11.83 -19.63
CA VAL A 77 -2.79 12.30 -18.69
C VAL A 77 -3.58 11.13 -18.10
N ALA A 78 -3.98 10.15 -18.92
CA ALA A 78 -4.70 8.96 -18.47
C ALA A 78 -3.89 8.13 -17.45
N LEU A 79 -2.59 7.96 -17.69
CA LEU A 79 -1.68 7.28 -16.76
C LEU A 79 -1.57 8.02 -15.42
N ILE A 80 -1.37 9.34 -15.44
CA ILE A 80 -1.27 10.13 -14.22
C ILE A 80 -2.57 10.06 -13.44
N LEU A 81 -3.73 10.25 -14.08
CA LEU A 81 -5.02 10.17 -13.40
C LEU A 81 -5.25 8.80 -12.74
N THR A 82 -4.92 7.71 -13.44
CA THR A 82 -5.04 6.35 -12.92
C THR A 82 -4.11 6.14 -11.71
N ALA A 83 -2.86 6.62 -11.80
CA ALA A 83 -1.90 6.57 -10.71
C ALA A 83 -2.35 7.44 -9.51
N SER A 84 -2.85 8.66 -9.76
CA SER A 84 -3.35 9.57 -8.74
C SER A 84 -4.57 9.02 -8.02
N VAL A 85 -5.55 8.45 -8.75
CA VAL A 85 -6.70 7.76 -8.12
C VAL A 85 -6.21 6.64 -7.22
N ARG A 86 -5.19 5.89 -7.67
CA ARG A 86 -4.62 4.81 -6.86
C ARG A 86 -3.91 5.32 -5.60
N LEU A 87 -3.20 6.45 -5.68
CA LEU A 87 -2.52 7.07 -4.54
C LEU A 87 -3.50 7.75 -3.58
N ALA A 88 -4.57 8.34 -4.11
CA ALA A 88 -5.56 9.10 -3.34
C ALA A 88 -6.66 8.22 -2.73
N SER A 89 -6.99 7.07 -3.33
CA SER A 89 -8.08 6.21 -2.84
C SER A 89 -7.75 5.64 -1.46
N PRO A 90 -8.43 6.10 -0.39
CA PRO A 90 -8.21 5.57 0.94
C PRO A 90 -8.72 4.13 0.97
N ARG A 91 -7.82 3.19 1.25
CA ARG A 91 -8.18 1.78 1.28
C ARG A 91 -9.12 1.50 2.45
N LYS A 92 -10.38 1.21 2.15
CA LYS A 92 -11.33 0.67 3.14
C LYS A 92 -10.78 -0.64 3.73
N GLN A 93 -10.78 -0.72 5.05
CA GLN A 93 -10.08 -1.74 5.86
C GLN A 93 -10.86 -3.05 5.98
N GLY A 94 -11.13 -3.70 4.86
CA GLY A 94 -11.90 -4.94 4.89
C GLY A 94 -11.07 -6.22 5.09
N TRP A 95 -9.77 -6.14 5.34
CA TRP A 95 -8.87 -7.31 5.37
C TRP A 95 -8.52 -7.68 6.82
N THR A 96 -8.11 -8.93 7.06
CA THR A 96 -7.84 -9.48 8.41
C THR A 96 -6.35 -9.80 8.58
N VAL A 97 -5.86 -9.94 9.83
CA VAL A 97 -4.43 -10.18 10.11
C VAL A 97 -3.84 -11.40 9.37
N PRO A 98 -4.56 -12.52 9.16
CA PRO A 98 -4.06 -13.61 8.32
C PRO A 98 -3.77 -13.23 6.86
N GLU A 99 -4.33 -12.12 6.37
CA GLU A 99 -4.09 -11.56 5.03
C GLU A 99 -3.00 -10.46 5.03
N LEU A 100 -2.32 -10.21 6.16
CA LEU A 100 -1.35 -9.12 6.32
C LEU A 100 -0.18 -9.24 5.33
N ASP A 101 0.32 -10.45 5.07
CA ASP A 101 1.43 -10.67 4.14
C ASP A 101 1.10 -10.20 2.71
N VAL A 102 -0.06 -10.61 2.21
CA VAL A 102 -0.57 -10.19 0.90
C VAL A 102 -0.97 -8.73 0.89
N HIS A 103 -1.49 -8.20 1.99
CA HIS A 103 -1.75 -6.77 2.10
C HIS A 103 -0.46 -5.96 1.93
N ILE A 104 0.61 -6.31 2.65
CA ILE A 104 1.93 -5.68 2.53
C ILE A 104 2.44 -5.77 1.09
N LEU A 105 2.52 -6.99 0.53
CA LEU A 105 3.04 -7.22 -0.82
C LEU A 105 2.26 -6.43 -1.88
N THR A 106 0.92 -6.50 -1.82
CA THR A 106 0.08 -5.79 -2.79
C THR A 106 0.21 -4.29 -2.65
N GLU A 107 0.38 -3.79 -1.44
CA GLU A 107 0.48 -2.35 -1.22
C GLU A 107 1.76 -1.79 -1.81
N VAL A 108 2.89 -2.46 -1.57
CA VAL A 108 4.19 -2.12 -2.18
C VAL A 108 4.13 -2.23 -3.70
N PHE A 109 3.57 -3.32 -4.23
CA PHE A 109 3.47 -3.53 -5.67
C PHE A 109 2.67 -2.41 -6.34
N PHE A 110 1.44 -2.17 -5.88
CA PHE A 110 0.58 -1.17 -6.52
C PHE A 110 1.09 0.26 -6.32
N HIS A 111 1.76 0.56 -5.19
CA HIS A 111 2.41 1.86 -5.02
C HIS A 111 3.55 2.04 -6.02
N SER A 112 4.39 1.02 -6.20
CA SER A 112 5.47 1.00 -7.18
C SER A 112 4.94 1.16 -8.61
N THR A 113 3.86 0.46 -8.97
CA THR A 113 3.20 0.62 -10.26
C THR A 113 2.66 2.04 -10.45
N ALA A 114 2.08 2.66 -9.42
CA ALA A 114 1.61 4.03 -9.51
C ALA A 114 2.76 5.04 -9.71
N LEU A 115 3.92 4.83 -9.07
CA LEU A 115 5.12 5.65 -9.28
C LEU A 115 5.64 5.54 -10.72
N VAL A 116 5.76 4.30 -11.24
CA VAL A 116 6.17 4.06 -12.63
C VAL A 116 5.16 4.65 -13.61
N GLY A 117 3.85 4.43 -13.39
CA GLY A 117 2.79 5.00 -14.20
C GLY A 117 2.81 6.53 -14.23
N THR A 118 3.10 7.17 -13.09
CA THR A 118 3.27 8.62 -13.01
C THR A 118 4.48 9.09 -13.81
N ALA A 119 5.64 8.42 -13.68
CA ALA A 119 6.84 8.76 -14.42
C ALA A 119 6.66 8.62 -15.94
N LEU A 120 6.05 7.51 -16.39
CA LEU A 120 5.70 7.31 -17.79
C LEU A 120 4.68 8.34 -18.29
N GLY A 121 3.68 8.66 -17.46
CA GLY A 121 2.68 9.67 -17.78
C GLY A 121 3.29 11.07 -17.98
N ILE A 122 4.20 11.47 -17.10
CA ILE A 122 4.97 12.72 -17.25
C ILE A 122 5.81 12.69 -18.53
N ASN A 123 6.46 11.55 -18.82
CA ASN A 123 7.25 11.41 -20.03
C ASN A 123 6.39 11.58 -21.30
N PHE A 124 5.24 10.92 -21.36
CA PHE A 124 4.33 11.01 -22.50
C PHE A 124 3.72 12.41 -22.67
N ILE A 125 3.41 13.10 -21.57
CA ILE A 125 2.99 14.50 -21.61
C ILE A 125 4.12 15.38 -22.17
N ALA A 126 5.36 15.21 -21.69
CA ALA A 126 6.50 15.98 -22.17
C ALA A 126 6.76 15.75 -23.66
N LEU A 127 6.77 14.49 -24.11
CA LEU A 127 6.98 14.14 -25.51
C LEU A 127 5.82 14.59 -26.42
N GLY A 128 4.58 14.58 -25.92
CA GLY A 128 3.41 15.03 -26.66
C GLY A 128 3.27 16.55 -26.73
N HIS A 129 3.72 17.27 -25.70
CA HIS A 129 3.61 18.73 -25.63
C HIS A 129 4.79 19.43 -26.32
N TYR A 130 6.00 18.89 -26.20
CA TYR A 130 7.21 19.47 -26.78
C TYR A 130 7.65 18.69 -28.02
N SER A 131 6.91 18.86 -29.12
CA SER A 131 7.22 18.23 -30.42
C SER A 131 8.59 18.60 -30.97
N ASP A 132 9.13 19.76 -30.58
CA ASP A 132 10.35 20.31 -31.16
C ASP A 132 11.63 19.85 -30.45
N LEU A 133 11.51 18.99 -29.42
CA LEU A 133 12.67 18.41 -28.74
C LEU A 133 13.50 17.55 -29.69
N GLN A 134 14.80 17.79 -29.72
CA GLN A 134 15.74 16.94 -30.45
C GLN A 134 15.73 15.52 -29.88
N ASN A 135 16.02 14.52 -30.73
CA ASN A 135 16.05 13.11 -30.33
C ASN A 135 16.93 12.86 -29.09
N GLY A 136 18.07 13.56 -28.97
CA GLY A 136 18.93 13.49 -27.80
C GLY A 136 18.21 13.88 -26.51
N GLN A 137 17.51 15.03 -26.50
CA GLN A 137 16.77 15.51 -25.33
C GLN A 137 15.64 14.55 -24.94
N ARG A 138 14.91 14.00 -25.92
CA ARG A 138 13.84 13.02 -25.67
C ARG A 138 14.37 11.75 -24.99
N VAL A 139 15.51 11.24 -25.46
CA VAL A 139 16.18 10.08 -24.86
C VAL A 139 16.64 10.40 -23.44
N THR A 140 17.26 11.56 -23.22
CA THR A 140 17.71 11.97 -21.87
C THR A 140 16.54 12.07 -20.90
N ILE A 141 15.44 12.76 -21.26
CA ILE A 141 14.25 12.90 -20.40
C ILE A 141 13.68 11.53 -20.05
N THR A 142 13.50 10.66 -21.05
CA THR A 142 12.97 9.31 -20.84
C THR A 142 13.87 8.50 -19.91
N LEU A 143 15.18 8.51 -20.16
CA LEU A 143 16.14 7.76 -19.36
C LEU A 143 16.18 8.26 -17.91
N THR A 144 16.19 9.57 -17.69
CA THR A 144 16.17 10.17 -16.35
C THR A 144 14.91 9.80 -15.59
N LEU A 145 13.73 9.84 -16.22
CA LEU A 145 12.47 9.46 -15.59
C LEU A 145 12.42 7.96 -15.26
N LEU A 146 12.93 7.10 -16.14
CA LEU A 146 13.02 5.66 -15.89
C LEU A 146 13.96 5.36 -14.72
N ILE A 147 15.17 5.91 -14.70
CA ILE A 147 16.12 5.72 -13.59
C ILE A 147 15.51 6.24 -12.29
N GLY A 148 14.90 7.44 -12.30
CA GLY A 148 14.22 8.02 -11.16
C GLY A 148 13.10 7.12 -10.62
N SER A 149 12.32 6.50 -11.51
CA SER A 149 11.27 5.55 -11.13
C SER A 149 11.82 4.30 -10.46
N VAL A 150 12.91 3.73 -10.98
CA VAL A 150 13.58 2.55 -10.39
C VAL A 150 14.11 2.87 -8.98
N VAL A 151 14.75 4.03 -8.81
CA VAL A 151 15.24 4.49 -7.50
C VAL A 151 14.08 4.69 -6.53
N ALA A 152 12.95 5.26 -6.98
CA ALA A 152 11.77 5.46 -6.15
C ALA A 152 11.13 4.13 -5.72
N VAL A 153 11.03 3.15 -6.63
CA VAL A 153 10.55 1.79 -6.32
C VAL A 153 11.46 1.11 -5.31
N ASN A 154 12.79 1.14 -5.53
CA ASN A 154 13.75 0.57 -4.59
C ASN A 154 13.66 1.22 -3.20
N LYS A 155 13.53 2.56 -3.15
CA LYS A 155 13.33 3.27 -1.88
C LYS A 155 12.05 2.84 -1.16
N SER A 156 10.97 2.63 -1.90
CA SER A 156 9.69 2.15 -1.33
C SER A 156 9.79 0.72 -0.79
N THR A 157 10.46 -0.18 -1.50
CA THR A 157 10.64 -1.58 -1.05
C THR A 157 11.54 -1.65 0.17
N THR A 158 12.68 -0.95 0.17
CA THR A 158 13.58 -0.85 1.34
C THR A 158 12.86 -0.30 2.57
N ARG A 159 12.03 0.73 2.40
CA ARG A 159 11.24 1.29 3.51
C ARG A 159 10.30 0.24 4.13
N THR A 160 9.62 -0.53 3.29
CA THR A 160 8.71 -1.58 3.77
C THR A 160 9.48 -2.65 4.55
N ARG A 161 10.65 -3.08 4.05
CA ARG A 161 11.50 -4.03 4.77
C ARG A 161 11.93 -3.50 6.13
N LYS A 162 12.42 -2.25 6.18
CA LYS A 162 12.80 -1.60 7.44
C LYS A 162 11.64 -1.54 8.44
N LEU A 163 10.45 -1.18 7.98
CA LEU A 163 9.25 -1.15 8.81
C LEU A 163 8.87 -2.55 9.32
N CYS A 164 8.90 -3.58 8.47
CA CYS A 164 8.65 -4.97 8.88
C CYS A 164 9.68 -5.46 9.91
N THR A 165 10.95 -5.07 9.77
CA THR A 165 12.01 -5.34 10.74
C THR A 165 11.74 -4.65 12.08
N GLU A 166 11.37 -3.36 12.06
CA GLU A 166 11.03 -2.60 13.26
C GLU A 166 9.82 -3.20 13.99
N ILE A 167 8.77 -3.59 13.27
CA ILE A 167 7.60 -4.26 13.84
C ILE A 167 8.00 -5.61 14.44
N THR A 168 8.79 -6.42 13.74
CA THR A 168 9.25 -7.73 14.25
C THR A 168 10.07 -7.57 15.54
N LYS A 169 10.94 -6.57 15.59
CA LYS A 169 11.71 -6.21 16.80
C LYS A 169 10.79 -5.71 17.92
N GLY A 170 9.82 -4.85 17.59
CA GLY A 170 8.84 -4.31 18.54
C GLY A 170 7.98 -5.41 19.16
N VAL A 171 7.43 -6.33 18.35
CA VAL A 171 6.67 -7.50 18.81
C VAL A 171 7.51 -8.36 19.77
N SER A 172 8.74 -8.68 19.37
CA SER A 172 9.64 -9.49 20.22
C SER A 172 10.03 -8.77 21.51
N GLY A 173 10.18 -7.44 21.46
CA GLY A 173 10.41 -6.58 22.61
C GLY A 173 9.24 -6.61 23.60
N VAL A 174 8.01 -6.40 23.11
CA VAL A 174 6.79 -6.45 23.94
C VAL A 174 6.65 -7.82 24.61
N ARG A 175 6.81 -8.92 23.86
CA ARG A 175 6.74 -10.28 24.42
C ARG A 175 7.74 -10.50 25.55
N ARG A 176 9.01 -10.15 25.34
CA ARG A 176 10.06 -10.30 26.37
C ARG A 176 9.76 -9.49 27.64
N HIS A 177 9.22 -8.28 27.50
CA HIS A 177 8.89 -7.44 28.66
C HIS A 177 7.63 -7.93 29.38
N MET A 178 6.63 -8.45 28.65
CA MET A 178 5.48 -9.13 29.26
C MET A 178 5.91 -10.39 30.03
N GLU A 179 6.77 -11.24 29.46
CA GLU A 179 7.33 -12.41 30.16
C GLU A 179 8.13 -12.00 31.40
N SER A 180 8.92 -10.92 31.32
CA SER A 180 9.61 -10.36 32.48
C SER A 180 8.65 -9.81 33.54
N LEU A 181 7.54 -9.19 33.12
CA LEU A 181 6.54 -8.63 34.01
C LEU A 181 5.79 -9.74 34.76
N HIS A 182 5.35 -10.78 34.04
CA HIS A 182 4.69 -11.95 34.63
C HIS A 182 5.60 -12.69 35.61
N SER A 183 6.87 -12.91 35.27
CA SER A 183 7.80 -13.60 36.17
C SER A 183 8.05 -12.84 37.48
N VAL A 184 8.11 -11.50 37.45
CA VAL A 184 8.21 -10.69 38.67
C VAL A 184 6.94 -10.78 39.52
N ARG A 185 5.75 -10.76 38.89
CA ARG A 185 4.47 -10.89 39.59
C ARG A 185 4.26 -12.27 40.21
N GLU A 186 4.64 -13.34 39.50
CA GLU A 186 4.57 -14.73 39.98
C GLU A 186 5.45 -14.94 41.22
N LEU A 187 6.65 -14.33 41.25
CA LEU A 187 7.56 -14.40 42.40
C LEU A 187 7.04 -13.62 43.61
N ASN A 188 6.52 -12.41 43.40
CA ASN A 188 5.93 -11.60 44.46
C ASN A 188 4.92 -10.59 43.91
N LYS A 189 3.63 -10.80 44.22
CA LYS A 189 2.53 -9.92 43.81
C LYS A 189 2.70 -8.46 44.26
N ASN A 190 3.42 -8.23 45.35
CA ASN A 190 3.67 -6.90 45.93
C ASN A 190 5.14 -6.48 45.78
N SER A 191 5.84 -6.96 44.75
CA SER A 191 7.22 -6.54 44.50
C SER A 191 7.31 -5.03 44.24
N GLU A 192 8.23 -4.34 44.91
CA GLU A 192 8.55 -2.93 44.65
C GLU A 192 9.02 -2.68 43.20
N ARG A 193 9.48 -3.72 42.49
CA ARG A 193 9.94 -3.65 41.09
C ARG A 193 8.82 -3.75 40.05
N LEU A 194 7.61 -4.11 40.48
CA LEU A 194 6.46 -4.27 39.59
C LEU A 194 6.08 -2.96 38.84
N PRO A 195 5.99 -1.78 39.48
CA PRO A 195 5.68 -0.53 38.77
C PRO A 195 6.72 -0.18 37.71
N ASP A 196 8.02 -0.34 38.02
CA ASP A 196 9.10 -0.07 37.06
C ASP A 196 9.00 -0.99 35.84
N LYS A 197 8.75 -2.29 36.06
CA LYS A 197 8.58 -3.25 34.96
C LYS A 197 7.32 -3.00 34.13
N ARG A 198 6.24 -2.55 34.76
CA ARG A 198 5.02 -2.14 34.05
C ARG A 198 5.30 -0.94 33.15
N GLN A 199 6.02 0.06 33.67
CA GLN A 199 6.42 1.25 32.90
C GLN A 199 7.30 0.89 31.70
N GLU A 200 8.35 0.06 31.90
CA GLU A 200 9.19 -0.44 30.80
C GLU A 200 8.35 -1.18 29.73
N CYS A 201 7.34 -1.96 30.16
CA CYS A 201 6.44 -2.67 29.27
C CYS A 201 5.57 -1.69 28.45
N HIS A 202 5.00 -0.67 29.08
CA HIS A 202 4.23 0.37 28.38
C HIS A 202 5.07 1.11 27.33
N GLU A 203 6.31 1.46 27.66
CA GLU A 203 7.21 2.09 26.69
C GLU A 203 7.42 1.22 25.44
N LYS A 204 7.54 -0.11 25.62
CA LYS A 204 7.65 -1.05 24.51
C LYS A 204 6.37 -1.22 23.71
N ILE A 205 5.21 -1.17 24.38
CA ILE A 205 3.89 -1.15 23.71
C ILE A 205 3.75 0.12 22.86
N ASP A 206 4.15 1.27 23.39
CA ASP A 206 4.12 2.56 22.69
C ASP A 206 5.07 2.57 21.48
N ASP A 207 6.27 2.01 21.63
CA ASP A 207 7.22 1.84 20.52
C ASP A 207 6.59 1.00 19.39
N LEU A 208 5.96 -0.13 19.73
CA LEU A 208 5.25 -0.98 18.77
C LEU A 208 4.04 -0.25 18.15
N SER A 209 3.28 0.50 18.94
CA SER A 209 2.16 1.31 18.49
C SER A 209 2.58 2.32 17.41
N ARG A 210 3.71 3.02 17.63
CA ARG A 210 4.29 3.95 16.65
C ARG A 210 4.72 3.23 15.36
N ALA A 211 5.33 2.06 15.48
CA ALA A 211 5.71 1.27 14.30
C ALA A 211 4.47 0.82 13.50
N LEU A 212 3.44 0.29 14.15
CA LEU A 212 2.21 -0.19 13.49
C LEU A 212 1.37 0.95 12.88
N ASP A 213 1.44 2.16 13.43
CA ASP A 213 0.76 3.36 12.89
C ASP A 213 1.51 3.97 11.68
N THR A 214 2.78 3.60 11.48
CA THR A 214 3.56 4.02 10.31
C THR A 214 3.00 3.40 9.03
N ARG A 215 2.90 4.21 7.96
CA ARG A 215 2.25 3.79 6.71
C ARG A 215 3.24 3.11 5.77
N LEU A 216 2.82 2.00 5.17
CA LEU A 216 3.64 1.12 4.33
C LEU A 216 4.31 1.87 3.16
N ASN A 217 3.56 2.68 2.41
CA ASN A 217 4.10 3.34 1.21
C ASN A 217 4.94 4.58 1.52
N THR A 218 4.41 5.43 2.38
CA THR A 218 4.91 6.81 2.51
C THR A 218 5.92 6.95 3.65
N GLY A 219 5.89 6.04 4.64
CA GLY A 219 6.65 6.17 5.88
C GLY A 219 6.17 7.31 6.79
N TYR A 220 5.08 8.00 6.44
CA TYR A 220 4.49 9.06 7.25
C TYR A 220 3.20 8.58 7.90
N ARG A 221 2.88 9.04 9.11
CA ARG A 221 1.71 8.57 9.88
C ARG A 221 0.36 8.98 9.26
N GLN A 222 0.32 10.14 8.60
CA GLN A 222 -0.92 10.75 8.11
C GLN A 222 -1.34 10.30 6.71
N LEU A 223 -0.37 9.92 5.85
CA LEU A 223 -0.63 9.65 4.43
C LEU A 223 -0.32 8.21 4.07
N GLY A 224 -1.22 7.55 3.35
CA GLY A 224 -1.02 6.18 2.87
C GLY A 224 -1.68 5.10 3.73
N THR A 225 -1.31 3.85 3.49
CA THR A 225 -2.02 2.69 4.02
C THR A 225 -1.40 2.16 5.29
N ARG A 226 -2.24 1.86 6.28
CA ARG A 226 -1.83 1.28 7.57
C ARG A 226 -1.37 -0.16 7.41
N VAL A 227 -0.49 -0.57 8.31
CA VAL A 227 -0.11 -1.97 8.46
C VAL A 227 -1.31 -2.79 8.89
N LEU A 228 -2.11 -2.33 9.85
CA LEU A 228 -3.30 -3.02 10.38
C LEU A 228 -4.62 -2.27 10.09
N PRO A 229 -5.78 -2.97 10.10
CA PRO A 229 -7.08 -2.33 10.22
C PRO A 229 -7.15 -1.47 11.49
N VAL A 230 -7.88 -0.35 11.46
CA VAL A 230 -7.97 0.59 12.60
C VAL A 230 -8.56 -0.11 13.79
N ASP A 231 -9.62 -0.90 13.58
CA ASP A 231 -10.33 -1.57 14.67
C ASP A 231 -9.42 -2.62 15.31
N THR A 232 -8.79 -3.49 14.51
CA THR A 232 -7.82 -4.48 15.00
C THR A 232 -6.64 -3.83 15.72
N PHE A 233 -6.11 -2.72 15.20
CA PHE A 233 -5.04 -1.97 15.85
C PHE A 233 -5.48 -1.45 17.21
N LYS A 234 -6.65 -0.80 17.30
CA LYS A 234 -7.18 -0.27 18.56
C LYS A 234 -7.42 -1.36 19.58
N THR A 235 -8.04 -2.47 19.18
CA THR A 235 -8.28 -3.63 20.05
C THR A 235 -6.95 -4.18 20.57
N LEU A 236 -5.99 -4.47 19.68
CA LEU A 236 -4.67 -4.98 20.08
C LEU A 236 -3.96 -4.06 21.06
N MET A 237 -3.93 -2.74 20.82
CA MET A 237 -3.29 -1.80 21.74
C MET A 237 -4.01 -1.78 23.10
N THR A 238 -5.34 -1.79 23.11
CA THR A 238 -6.14 -1.82 24.34
C THR A 238 -5.85 -3.10 25.15
N ASP A 239 -5.83 -4.25 24.49
CA ASP A 239 -5.55 -5.54 25.14
C ASP A 239 -4.12 -5.59 25.70
N LEU A 240 -3.14 -5.04 24.99
CA LEU A 240 -1.76 -4.98 25.46
C LEU A 240 -1.59 -4.06 26.68
N HIS A 241 -2.20 -2.87 26.67
CA HIS A 241 -2.15 -1.99 27.85
C HIS A 241 -2.85 -2.62 29.05
N THR A 242 -4.04 -3.22 28.85
CA THR A 242 -4.77 -3.92 29.90
C THR A 242 -3.98 -5.10 30.47
N ALA A 243 -3.32 -5.89 29.61
CA ALA A 243 -2.46 -6.99 30.02
C ALA A 243 -1.24 -6.52 30.84
N ALA A 244 -0.63 -5.38 30.48
CA ALA A 244 0.48 -4.80 31.23
C ALA A 244 0.02 -4.25 32.60
N ASP A 245 -1.14 -3.60 32.63
CA ASP A 245 -1.72 -3.06 33.87
C ASP A 245 -2.05 -4.17 34.86
N GLU A 246 -2.70 -5.24 34.40
CA GLU A 246 -3.00 -6.38 35.25
C GLU A 246 -1.74 -7.18 35.59
N ALA A 247 -0.78 -7.29 34.67
CA ALA A 247 0.42 -8.11 34.79
C ALA A 247 0.12 -9.61 35.04
N ASP A 248 -1.10 -10.08 34.76
CA ASP A 248 -1.50 -11.48 34.92
C ASP A 248 -1.25 -12.29 33.66
N ARG A 249 -0.64 -13.46 33.81
CA ARG A 249 -0.38 -14.36 32.69
C ARG A 249 -1.66 -15.02 32.18
N GLU A 250 -2.63 -15.22 33.07
CA GLU A 250 -3.93 -15.82 32.75
C GLU A 250 -4.96 -14.76 32.31
N ASN A 251 -4.57 -13.48 32.23
CA ASN A 251 -5.46 -12.44 31.72
C ASN A 251 -5.90 -12.77 30.29
N LEU A 252 -7.22 -12.73 30.08
CA LEU A 252 -7.88 -12.85 28.79
C LEU A 252 -7.24 -11.93 27.73
N SER A 253 -6.92 -10.68 28.07
CA SER A 253 -6.31 -9.71 27.15
C SER A 253 -4.94 -10.17 26.63
N TRP A 254 -4.08 -10.74 27.47
CA TRP A 254 -2.81 -11.30 27.00
C TRP A 254 -3.03 -12.54 26.12
N SER A 255 -3.96 -13.41 26.52
CA SER A 255 -4.31 -14.62 25.76
C SER A 255 -4.83 -14.30 24.35
N GLN A 256 -5.49 -13.15 24.16
CA GLN A 256 -5.99 -12.67 22.86
C GLN A 256 -4.91 -11.92 22.07
N ALA A 257 -4.12 -11.07 22.73
CA ALA A 257 -3.10 -10.27 22.06
C ALA A 257 -1.88 -11.08 21.58
N SER A 258 -1.43 -12.06 22.38
CA SER A 258 -0.25 -12.89 22.09
C SER A 258 -0.30 -13.62 20.74
N PRO A 259 -1.36 -14.38 20.39
CA PRO A 259 -1.43 -15.03 19.08
C PRO A 259 -1.48 -14.01 17.93
N LEU A 260 -2.13 -12.86 18.14
CA LEU A 260 -2.19 -11.80 17.13
C LEU A 260 -0.81 -11.18 16.87
N LEU A 261 -0.01 -10.99 17.92
CA LEU A 261 1.39 -10.58 17.80
C LEU A 261 2.22 -11.60 17.00
N ASP A 262 1.98 -12.89 17.19
CA ASP A 262 2.66 -13.95 16.42
C ASP A 262 2.26 -13.94 14.94
N GLU A 263 0.98 -13.73 14.62
CA GLU A 263 0.55 -13.57 13.24
C GLU A 263 1.18 -12.35 12.58
N ILE A 264 1.22 -11.21 13.29
CA ILE A 264 1.86 -9.98 12.80
C ILE A 264 3.35 -10.21 12.53
N ARG A 265 4.05 -10.82 13.49
CA ARG A 265 5.47 -11.17 13.36
C ARG A 265 5.69 -12.13 12.19
N ALA A 266 4.90 -13.20 12.07
CA ALA A 266 5.03 -14.19 11.01
C ALA A 266 4.80 -13.58 9.62
N ALA A 267 3.83 -12.67 9.48
CA ALA A 267 3.59 -11.95 8.24
C ALA A 267 4.74 -10.97 7.90
N CYS A 268 5.24 -10.23 8.89
CA CYS A 268 6.35 -9.28 8.69
C CYS A 268 7.69 -9.97 8.42
N ALA A 269 7.95 -11.13 9.04
CA ALA A 269 9.19 -11.88 8.91
C ALA A 269 9.50 -12.27 7.45
N LYS A 270 8.46 -12.53 6.63
CA LYS A 270 8.60 -12.81 5.18
C LYS A 270 9.14 -11.63 4.37
N HIS A 271 9.18 -10.45 4.97
CA HIS A 271 9.59 -9.19 4.35
C HIS A 271 10.74 -8.51 5.10
N VAL A 272 11.38 -9.20 6.05
CA VAL A 272 12.58 -8.70 6.74
C VAL A 272 13.77 -8.74 5.77
N ASP A 273 14.72 -7.86 5.98
CA ASP A 273 15.97 -7.86 5.23
C ASP A 273 16.83 -9.05 5.70
N GLU A 274 17.00 -10.07 4.85
CA GLU A 274 17.87 -11.23 5.14
C GLU A 274 19.36 -10.90 4.97
N MET A 275 19.70 -9.71 4.44
CA MET A 275 21.05 -9.29 4.08
C MET A 275 21.83 -8.63 5.25
N ALA A 276 21.53 -9.01 6.50
CA ALA A 276 22.22 -8.50 7.68
C ALA A 276 23.46 -9.35 8.03
#